data_AF-A0A1M4Y3K7-F1
#
_entry.id   AF-A0A1M4Y3K7-F1
#
_cell.length_a   1.000
_cell.length_b   1.000
_cell.length_c   1.000
_cell.angle_alpha   90.00
_cell.angle_beta   90.00
_cell.angle_gamma   90.00
#
_symmetry.space_group_name_H-M   'P 1'
#
loop_
_entity.id
_entity.type
_entity.pdbx_description
1 polymer ?
#
loop_
_entity_poly.entity_id
_entity_poly.type
_entity_poly.pdbx_seq_one_letter_code
_entity_poly.pdbx_strand_id
1 'polypeptide(L)'
;MNLNTVNIPVVINIDSLDSSNMTIDEYSLNKAIDLIKKLKYKNVNVILEAYPWINNGAGYETQWNPKDKEEFFYNWKNNILSVLIDKVANPYRVYAMNVASNLVYLENYDDKWCDIIDFVRNKYGGFITYRTCWWYTADWDKKTIKNFEKRLNNKLFSKVDFISVAAYFELTDRENNTLDQLVQSINSSERFNRKQPIESQLEELSKKWNKPIFFGELGFPRKNGCSIEPWNAFYSNVENENEQGRCFNAYKEVFEKKPWHLGFSIFAIGEKGEDKNYYPGKYGKEAIKDWYSSK
;
A
#
# COMPACT_ATOMS: atom_id res chain seq x y z
N MET A 1 4.34 -16.29 -11.66
CA MET A 1 4.94 -15.54 -10.53
C MET A 1 4.75 -16.26 -9.20
N ASN A 2 4.12 -17.45 -9.14
CA ASN A 2 3.94 -18.27 -7.92
C ASN A 2 3.55 -17.45 -6.68
N LEU A 3 2.54 -16.59 -6.83
CA LEU A 3 2.09 -15.72 -5.77
C LEU A 3 1.47 -16.56 -4.65
N ASN A 4 1.90 -16.32 -3.41
CA ASN A 4 1.33 -16.96 -2.22
C ASN A 4 0.14 -16.17 -1.64
N THR A 5 -0.02 -14.90 -2.03
CA THR A 5 -1.01 -13.97 -1.51
C THR A 5 -1.48 -13.03 -2.63
N VAL A 6 -2.75 -12.65 -2.63
CA VAL A 6 -3.35 -11.69 -3.56
C VAL A 6 -4.21 -10.68 -2.79
N ASN A 7 -4.00 -9.39 -3.05
CA ASN A 7 -4.93 -8.33 -2.64
C ASN A 7 -6.17 -8.37 -3.55
N ILE A 8 -7.35 -8.39 -2.95
CA ILE A 8 -8.62 -8.38 -3.69
C ILE A 8 -9.39 -7.13 -3.25
N PRO A 9 -9.46 -6.12 -4.13
CA PRO A 9 -10.26 -4.93 -3.86
C PRO A 9 -11.75 -5.22 -4.06
N VAL A 10 -12.57 -4.65 -3.19
CA VAL A 10 -14.00 -4.42 -3.40
C VAL A 10 -14.19 -2.92 -3.56
N VAL A 11 -14.79 -2.51 -4.68
CA VAL A 11 -14.96 -1.11 -5.04
C VAL A 11 -15.98 -0.46 -4.10
N ILE A 12 -15.60 0.69 -3.55
CA ILE A 12 -16.42 1.55 -2.71
C ILE A 12 -16.68 2.85 -3.47
N ASN A 13 -17.90 3.03 -3.97
CA ASN A 13 -18.28 4.20 -4.75
C ASN A 13 -18.43 5.43 -3.85
N ILE A 14 -17.76 6.52 -4.24
CA ILE A 14 -17.72 7.80 -3.52
C ILE A 14 -17.88 8.92 -4.55
N ASP A 15 -18.86 9.82 -4.35
CA ASP A 15 -19.20 10.81 -5.39
C ASP A 15 -18.09 11.85 -5.61
N SER A 16 -17.45 12.34 -4.55
CA SER A 16 -16.43 13.40 -4.62
C SER A 16 -15.40 13.29 -3.49
N LEU A 17 -14.32 14.06 -3.63
CA LEU A 17 -13.23 14.14 -2.64
C LEU A 17 -13.66 14.73 -1.29
N ASP A 18 -14.88 15.25 -1.18
CA ASP A 18 -15.44 15.81 0.06
C ASP A 18 -16.69 15.05 0.54
N SER A 19 -17.06 13.94 -0.11
CA SER A 19 -18.17 13.08 0.31
C SER A 19 -17.86 12.33 1.61
N SER A 20 -18.82 12.35 2.53
CA SER A 20 -18.82 11.53 3.77
C SER A 20 -19.60 10.23 3.63
N ASN A 21 -20.40 10.10 2.56
CA ASN A 21 -21.17 8.90 2.25
C ASN A 21 -20.44 8.05 1.19
N MET A 22 -20.70 6.75 1.22
CA MET A 22 -20.12 5.78 0.30
C MET A 22 -20.97 4.51 0.23
N THR A 23 -20.85 3.77 -0.88
CA THR A 23 -21.60 2.53 -1.09
C THR A 23 -20.70 1.44 -1.66
N ILE A 24 -21.00 0.18 -1.31
CA ILE A 24 -20.32 -0.97 -1.90
C ILE A 24 -20.84 -1.18 -3.33
N ASP A 25 -19.94 -1.29 -4.29
CA ASP A 25 -20.28 -1.74 -5.63
C ASP A 25 -20.56 -3.26 -5.61
N GLU A 26 -21.83 -3.64 -5.73
CA GLU A 26 -22.26 -5.04 -5.64
C GLU A 26 -21.67 -5.92 -6.76
N TYR A 27 -21.36 -5.37 -7.93
CA TYR A 27 -20.69 -6.13 -8.99
C TYR A 27 -19.26 -6.52 -8.57
N SER A 28 -18.47 -5.57 -8.09
CA SER A 28 -17.10 -5.80 -7.61
C SER A 28 -17.09 -6.74 -6.40
N LEU A 29 -18.07 -6.64 -5.51
CA LEU A 29 -18.24 -7.52 -4.36
C LEU A 29 -18.42 -8.97 -4.81
N ASN A 30 -19.35 -9.21 -5.73
CA ASN A 30 -19.59 -10.56 -6.27
C ASN A 30 -18.37 -11.10 -7.03
N LYS A 31 -17.69 -10.24 -7.80
CA LYS A 31 -16.45 -10.59 -8.50
C LYS A 31 -15.33 -10.97 -7.52
N ALA A 32 -15.19 -10.23 -6.41
CA ALA A 32 -14.21 -10.53 -5.36
C ALA A 32 -14.51 -11.89 -4.73
N ILE A 33 -15.77 -12.17 -4.38
CA ILE A 33 -16.22 -13.46 -3.85
C ILE A 33 -15.85 -14.62 -4.79
N ASP A 34 -16.14 -14.48 -6.08
CA ASP A 34 -15.84 -15.53 -7.06
C ASP A 34 -14.32 -15.75 -7.24
N LEU A 35 -13.53 -14.67 -7.16
CA LEU A 35 -12.08 -14.77 -7.20
C LEU A 35 -11.52 -15.44 -5.95
N ILE A 36 -12.02 -15.10 -4.76
CA ILE A 36 -11.61 -15.72 -3.48
C ILE A 36 -11.84 -17.22 -3.52
N LYS A 37 -13.01 -17.66 -4.00
CA LYS A 37 -13.32 -19.09 -4.15
C LYS A 37 -12.27 -19.79 -5.03
N LYS A 38 -11.90 -19.20 -6.16
CA LYS A 38 -10.89 -19.75 -7.09
C LYS A 38 -9.49 -19.81 -6.48
N LEU A 39 -9.09 -18.80 -5.71
CA LEU A 39 -7.77 -18.70 -5.10
C LEU A 39 -7.57 -19.65 -3.93
N LYS A 40 -8.64 -19.93 -3.17
CA LYS A 40 -8.61 -20.93 -2.09
C LYS A 40 -8.17 -22.31 -2.55
N TYR A 41 -8.66 -22.77 -3.71
CA TYR A 41 -8.25 -24.07 -4.27
C TYR A 41 -6.75 -24.13 -4.62
N LYS A 42 -6.08 -22.97 -4.74
CA LYS A 42 -4.66 -22.86 -5.06
C LYS A 42 -3.79 -22.57 -3.82
N ASN A 43 -4.36 -22.62 -2.62
CA ASN A 43 -3.68 -22.29 -1.37
C ASN A 43 -3.05 -20.88 -1.39
N VAL A 44 -3.73 -19.92 -2.02
CA VAL A 44 -3.31 -18.52 -2.08
C VAL A 44 -4.07 -17.73 -1.03
N ASN A 45 -3.34 -17.04 -0.16
CA ASN A 45 -3.89 -16.13 0.84
C ASN A 45 -4.57 -14.93 0.18
N VAL A 46 -5.58 -14.38 0.85
CA VAL A 46 -6.31 -13.20 0.38
C VAL A 46 -6.20 -12.07 1.40
N ILE A 47 -5.75 -10.90 0.93
CA ILE A 47 -5.91 -9.64 1.66
C ILE A 47 -7.13 -8.94 1.06
N LEU A 48 -8.22 -8.86 1.81
CA LEU A 48 -9.43 -8.16 1.40
C LEU A 48 -9.26 -6.66 1.63
N GLU A 49 -9.65 -5.86 0.65
CA GLU A 49 -9.44 -4.41 0.63
C GLU A 49 -10.73 -3.68 0.24
N ALA A 50 -11.15 -2.71 1.06
CA ALA A 50 -12.15 -1.73 0.65
C ALA A 50 -11.45 -0.66 -0.19
N TYR A 51 -11.68 -0.66 -1.51
CA TYR A 51 -10.98 0.20 -2.48
C TYR A 51 -11.81 1.44 -2.80
N PRO A 52 -11.39 2.65 -2.39
CA PRO A 52 -12.11 3.89 -2.69
C PRO A 52 -12.11 4.19 -4.18
N TRP A 53 -13.28 4.26 -4.80
CA TRP A 53 -13.48 4.70 -6.18
C TRP A 53 -14.19 6.05 -6.18
N ILE A 54 -13.39 7.11 -6.24
CA ILE A 54 -13.84 8.48 -6.01
C ILE A 54 -14.08 9.18 -7.34
N ASN A 55 -15.24 9.82 -7.49
CA ASN A 55 -15.61 10.57 -8.68
C ASN A 55 -15.35 9.77 -9.97
N ASN A 56 -15.86 8.53 -10.01
CA ASN A 56 -15.67 7.60 -11.12
C ASN A 56 -14.20 7.32 -11.48
N GLY A 57 -13.31 7.35 -10.48
CA GLY A 57 -11.87 7.09 -10.65
C GLY A 57 -11.04 8.33 -10.98
N ALA A 58 -11.65 9.52 -11.04
CA ALA A 58 -10.93 10.77 -11.23
C ALA A 58 -10.28 11.32 -9.94
N GLY A 59 -10.77 10.88 -8.77
CA GLY A 59 -10.22 11.26 -7.47
C GLY A 59 -9.31 10.20 -6.87
N TYR A 60 -8.29 10.63 -6.13
CA TYR A 60 -7.38 9.77 -5.38
C TYR A 60 -7.72 9.79 -3.89
N GLU A 61 -7.62 8.64 -3.23
CA GLU A 61 -7.92 8.50 -1.81
C GLU A 61 -6.98 9.29 -0.90
N THR A 62 -5.77 9.59 -1.38
CA THR A 62 -4.81 10.51 -0.72
C THR A 62 -5.32 11.96 -0.65
N GLN A 63 -6.29 12.31 -1.50
CA GLN A 63 -6.93 13.62 -1.53
C GLN A 63 -8.32 13.63 -0.88
N TRP A 64 -8.82 12.46 -0.45
CA TRP A 64 -10.15 12.35 0.11
C TRP A 64 -10.24 13.00 1.49
N ASN A 65 -11.04 14.07 1.57
CA ASN A 65 -11.22 14.90 2.74
C ASN A 65 -12.73 15.18 2.97
N PRO A 66 -13.50 14.20 3.50
CA PRO A 66 -14.95 14.35 3.77
C PRO A 66 -15.33 15.62 4.51
N LYS A 67 -16.46 16.27 4.16
CA LYS A 67 -16.95 17.46 4.90
C LYS A 67 -17.29 17.12 6.34
N ASP A 68 -17.93 15.98 6.55
CA ASP A 68 -18.29 15.47 7.87
C ASP A 68 -17.46 14.23 8.19
N LYS A 69 -16.53 14.39 9.12
CA LYS A 69 -15.65 13.31 9.57
C LYS A 69 -16.38 12.27 10.38
N GLU A 70 -17.36 12.68 11.19
CA GLU A 70 -18.12 11.78 12.04
C GLU A 70 -19.02 10.89 11.19
N GLU A 71 -19.71 11.48 10.21
CA GLU A 71 -20.48 10.73 9.23
C GLU A 71 -19.59 9.77 8.43
N PHE A 72 -18.42 10.22 7.98
CA PHE A 72 -17.44 9.34 7.31
C PHE A 72 -17.09 8.12 8.17
N PHE A 73 -16.66 8.32 9.42
CA PHE A 73 -16.22 7.22 10.28
C PHE A 73 -17.37 6.26 10.60
N TYR A 74 -18.58 6.80 10.81
CA TYR A 74 -19.78 6.00 11.00
C TYR A 74 -20.08 5.12 9.77
N ASN A 75 -20.10 5.71 8.57
CA ASN A 75 -20.42 5.00 7.34
C ASN A 75 -19.32 3.98 6.98
N TRP A 76 -18.05 4.34 7.11
CA TRP A 76 -16.93 3.44 6.88
C TRP A 76 -16.98 2.22 7.80
N LYS A 77 -17.23 2.43 9.10
CA LYS A 77 -17.37 1.35 10.09
C LYS A 77 -18.58 0.46 9.83
N ASN A 78 -19.76 1.05 9.74
CA ASN A 78 -21.03 0.32 9.82
C ASN A 78 -21.55 -0.14 8.45
N ASN A 79 -21.35 0.66 7.40
CA ASN A 79 -21.92 0.39 6.09
C ASN A 79 -20.91 -0.30 5.15
N ILE A 80 -19.61 -0.07 5.36
CA ILE A 80 -18.55 -0.67 4.54
C ILE A 80 -17.92 -1.86 5.26
N LEU A 81 -17.15 -1.62 6.33
CA LEU A 81 -16.36 -2.67 6.96
C LEU A 81 -17.22 -3.78 7.56
N SER A 82 -18.33 -3.45 8.27
CA SER A 82 -19.23 -4.48 8.79
C SER A 82 -19.79 -5.38 7.67
N VAL A 83 -20.23 -4.78 6.56
CA VAL A 83 -20.82 -5.54 5.45
C VAL A 83 -19.76 -6.42 4.77
N LEU A 84 -18.54 -5.92 4.55
CA LEU A 84 -17.45 -6.71 3.99
C LEU A 84 -17.04 -7.86 4.92
N ILE A 85 -17.05 -7.65 6.24
CA ILE A 85 -16.78 -8.72 7.21
C ILE A 85 -17.84 -9.82 7.09
N ASP A 86 -19.12 -9.44 7.13
CA ASP A 86 -20.25 -10.36 7.17
C ASP A 86 -20.46 -11.09 5.84
N LYS A 87 -20.30 -10.39 4.70
CA LYS A 87 -20.50 -10.97 3.36
C LYS A 87 -19.25 -11.65 2.79
N VAL A 88 -18.05 -11.25 3.19
CA VAL A 88 -16.79 -11.70 2.54
C VAL A 88 -15.78 -12.26 3.53
N ALA A 89 -15.29 -11.45 4.48
CA ALA A 89 -14.11 -11.80 5.26
C ALA A 89 -14.33 -13.08 6.10
N ASN A 90 -15.46 -13.18 6.79
CA ASN A 90 -15.82 -14.34 7.62
C ASN A 90 -16.26 -15.55 6.78
N PRO A 91 -17.23 -15.45 5.85
CA PRO A 91 -17.67 -16.60 5.05
C PRO A 91 -16.54 -17.25 4.26
N TYR A 92 -15.61 -16.42 3.77
CA TYR A 92 -14.48 -16.88 3.00
C TYR A 92 -13.16 -16.87 3.77
N ARG A 93 -13.15 -16.72 5.10
CA ARG A 93 -11.92 -16.84 5.92
C ARG A 93 -10.71 -16.20 5.26
N VAL A 94 -10.86 -14.95 4.80
CA VAL A 94 -9.75 -14.24 4.13
C VAL A 94 -8.58 -14.13 5.11
N TYR A 95 -7.36 -14.11 4.59
CA TYR A 95 -6.15 -14.15 5.42
C TYR A 95 -5.98 -12.86 6.22
N ALA A 96 -6.16 -11.72 5.56
CA ALA A 96 -6.15 -10.43 6.21
C ALA A 96 -7.23 -9.49 5.65
N MET A 97 -7.59 -8.48 6.43
CA MET A 97 -8.41 -7.35 6.02
C MET A 97 -7.61 -6.06 6.13
N ASN A 98 -7.50 -5.32 5.03
CA ASN A 98 -6.98 -3.97 5.01
C ASN A 98 -8.12 -2.98 5.32
N VAL A 99 -8.14 -2.45 6.55
CA VAL A 99 -9.29 -1.66 7.04
C VAL A 99 -9.37 -0.26 6.42
N ALA A 100 -8.27 0.27 5.91
CA ALA A 100 -8.22 1.50 5.14
C ALA A 100 -6.85 1.66 4.46
N SER A 101 -6.83 2.42 3.36
CA SER A 101 -5.63 2.66 2.56
C SER A 101 -5.47 4.14 2.25
N ASN A 102 -4.28 4.69 2.50
CA ASN A 102 -3.80 5.97 1.98
C ASN A 102 -4.68 7.19 2.32
N LEU A 103 -5.49 7.13 3.39
CA LEU A 103 -6.41 8.22 3.77
C LEU A 103 -5.69 9.36 4.52
N VAL A 104 -4.85 10.12 3.80
CA VAL A 104 -3.93 11.13 4.37
C VAL A 104 -4.62 12.15 5.28
N TYR A 105 -5.81 12.64 4.91
CA TYR A 105 -6.57 13.62 5.69
C TYR A 105 -7.30 13.02 6.90
N LEU A 106 -7.35 11.69 7.01
CA LEU A 106 -8.13 10.97 8.00
C LEU A 106 -7.26 10.12 8.94
N GLU A 107 -6.02 9.80 8.54
CA GLU A 107 -5.07 8.98 9.32
C GLU A 107 -4.83 9.53 10.73
N ASN A 108 -4.81 10.86 10.88
CA ASN A 108 -4.57 11.54 12.15
C ASN A 108 -5.73 11.47 13.16
N TYR A 109 -6.89 10.95 12.78
CA TYR A 109 -8.00 10.66 13.69
C TYR A 109 -7.78 9.28 14.32
N ASP A 110 -6.63 9.11 14.97
CA ASP A 110 -6.13 7.82 15.45
C ASP A 110 -7.06 7.15 16.45
N ASP A 111 -7.71 7.92 17.34
CA ASP A 111 -8.72 7.39 18.27
C ASP A 111 -9.94 6.82 17.53
N LYS A 112 -10.38 7.42 16.41
CA LYS A 112 -11.47 6.89 15.56
C LYS A 112 -11.06 5.61 14.84
N TRP A 113 -9.83 5.57 14.31
CA TRP A 113 -9.29 4.35 13.71
C TRP A 113 -9.10 3.23 14.73
N CYS A 114 -8.69 3.54 15.95
CA CYS A 114 -8.62 2.57 17.04
C CYS A 114 -9.99 1.94 17.32
N ASP A 115 -11.05 2.75 17.43
CA ASP A 115 -12.43 2.25 17.59
C ASP A 115 -12.87 1.35 16.42
N ILE A 116 -12.55 1.74 15.18
CA ILE A 116 -12.85 0.92 14.00
C ILE A 116 -12.09 -0.41 14.03
N ILE A 117 -10.80 -0.39 14.34
CA ILE A 117 -9.98 -1.61 14.38
C ILE A 117 -10.45 -2.54 15.50
N ASP A 118 -10.79 -2.00 16.68
CA ASP A 118 -11.36 -2.78 17.78
C ASP A 118 -12.72 -3.40 17.38
N PHE A 119 -13.56 -2.66 16.68
CA PHE A 119 -14.80 -3.19 16.10
C PHE A 119 -14.56 -4.33 15.11
N VAL A 120 -13.61 -4.15 14.18
CA VAL A 120 -13.25 -5.18 13.19
C VAL A 120 -12.72 -6.41 13.92
N ARG A 121 -11.82 -6.25 14.89
CA ARG A 121 -11.24 -7.34 15.69
C ARG A 121 -12.30 -8.16 16.42
N ASN A 122 -13.33 -7.52 16.95
CA ASN A 122 -14.43 -8.21 17.64
C ASN A 122 -15.29 -9.06 16.70
N LYS A 123 -15.32 -8.76 15.39
CA LYS A 123 -16.12 -9.47 14.40
C LYS A 123 -15.33 -10.40 13.49
N TYR A 124 -14.01 -10.20 13.36
CA TYR A 124 -13.16 -10.88 12.38
C TYR A 124 -11.90 -11.45 13.03
N GLY A 125 -11.73 -12.77 12.87
CA GLY A 125 -10.62 -13.52 13.48
C GLY A 125 -9.33 -13.61 12.67
N GLY A 126 -9.28 -13.05 11.46
CA GLY A 126 -8.06 -13.02 10.64
C GLY A 126 -7.18 -11.81 10.93
N PHE A 127 -6.16 -11.60 10.10
CA PHE A 127 -5.21 -10.51 10.34
C PHE A 127 -5.79 -9.15 9.93
N ILE A 128 -5.47 -8.10 10.68
CA ILE A 128 -5.91 -6.72 10.40
C ILE A 128 -4.70 -5.87 10.07
N THR A 129 -4.78 -5.11 8.98
CA THR A 129 -3.77 -4.13 8.60
C THR A 129 -4.41 -2.81 8.21
N TYR A 130 -3.63 -1.74 8.29
CA TYR A 130 -3.94 -0.42 7.77
C TYR A 130 -2.79 -0.02 6.84
N ARG A 131 -3.10 0.39 5.61
CA ARG A 131 -2.09 0.84 4.63
C ARG A 131 -1.91 2.36 4.72
N THR A 132 -0.82 2.80 5.35
CA THR A 132 -0.41 4.20 5.32
C THR A 132 0.22 4.54 3.96
N CYS A 133 -0.02 5.76 3.48
CA CYS A 133 0.68 6.29 2.31
C CYS A 133 2.18 6.43 2.62
N TRP A 134 3.05 6.43 1.59
CA TRP A 134 4.45 6.83 1.75
C TRP A 134 4.56 8.25 2.34
N TRP A 135 5.78 8.63 2.71
CA TRP A 135 6.10 9.97 3.18
C TRP A 135 7.48 10.36 2.67
N TYR A 136 7.76 11.66 2.75
CA TYR A 136 9.11 12.15 2.64
C TYR A 136 9.50 12.92 3.89
N THR A 137 10.80 12.95 4.14
CA THR A 137 11.43 13.88 5.07
C THR A 137 12.64 14.53 4.42
N ALA A 138 12.93 15.77 4.78
CA ALA A 138 14.15 16.45 4.35
C ALA A 138 14.87 17.04 5.56
N ASP A 139 16.19 16.91 5.62
CA ASP A 139 16.99 17.52 6.70
C ASP A 139 16.80 19.05 6.78
N TRP A 140 16.58 19.69 5.62
CA TRP A 140 16.32 21.12 5.47
C TRP A 140 14.85 21.53 5.68
N ASP A 141 13.88 20.60 5.72
CA ASP A 141 12.47 20.89 5.95
C ASP A 141 11.95 20.27 7.26
N LYS A 142 12.05 21.05 8.33
CA LYS A 142 11.57 20.65 9.67
C LYS A 142 10.08 20.27 9.71
N LYS A 143 9.24 20.77 8.79
CA LYS A 143 7.81 20.41 8.75
C LYS A 143 7.64 18.94 8.37
N THR A 144 8.46 18.45 7.45
CA THR A 144 8.39 17.06 6.98
C THR A 144 8.83 16.07 8.05
N ILE A 145 9.86 16.42 8.82
CA ILE A 145 10.30 15.67 9.99
C ILE A 145 9.18 15.60 11.04
N LYS A 146 8.55 16.73 11.37
CA LYS A 146 7.39 16.75 12.28
C LYS A 146 6.20 15.93 11.79
N ASN A 147 5.95 15.91 10.48
CA ASN A 147 4.89 15.08 9.89
C ASN A 147 5.21 13.59 10.06
N PHE A 148 6.47 13.18 9.83
CA PHE A 148 6.91 11.81 10.10
C PHE A 148 6.82 11.47 11.60
N GLU A 149 7.27 12.35 12.50
CA GLU A 149 7.14 12.15 13.95
C GLU A 149 5.68 11.98 14.38
N LYS A 150 4.75 12.76 13.80
CA LYS A 150 3.32 12.61 14.06
C LYS A 150 2.81 11.23 13.61
N ARG A 151 3.21 10.77 12.43
CA ARG A 151 2.88 9.43 11.93
C ARG A 151 3.49 8.34 12.83
N LEU A 152 4.76 8.45 13.18
CA LEU A 152 5.46 7.51 14.04
C LEU A 152 4.74 7.33 15.38
N ASN A 153 4.11 8.38 15.90
CA ASN A 153 3.35 8.36 17.15
C ASN A 153 1.84 8.11 16.99
N ASN A 154 1.36 7.75 15.80
CA ASN A 154 -0.06 7.47 15.56
C ASN A 154 -0.49 6.13 16.20
N LYS A 155 -1.41 6.18 17.17
CA LYS A 155 -1.82 5.02 17.97
C LYS A 155 -2.52 3.93 17.16
N LEU A 156 -3.07 4.22 15.98
CA LEU A 156 -3.75 3.20 15.17
C LEU A 156 -2.82 2.00 14.88
N PHE A 157 -1.51 2.25 14.76
CA PHE A 157 -0.53 1.22 14.46
C PHE A 157 -0.36 0.22 15.62
N SER A 158 -0.74 0.58 16.85
CA SER A 158 -0.74 -0.37 17.98
C SER A 158 -1.82 -1.44 17.84
N LYS A 159 -2.89 -1.16 17.08
CA LYS A 159 -4.11 -1.98 17.00
C LYS A 159 -4.11 -3.00 15.86
N VAL A 160 -3.28 -2.81 14.86
CA VAL A 160 -3.14 -3.73 13.72
C VAL A 160 -2.18 -4.90 14.04
N ASP A 161 -2.25 -5.98 13.27
CA ASP A 161 -1.31 -7.10 13.39
C ASP A 161 0.00 -6.82 12.68
N PHE A 162 -0.07 -6.11 11.56
CA PHE A 162 1.06 -5.62 10.80
C PHE A 162 0.71 -4.29 10.13
N ILE A 163 1.73 -3.46 9.92
CA ILE A 163 1.57 -2.15 9.30
C ILE A 163 1.81 -2.31 7.80
N SER A 164 0.86 -1.85 6.98
CA SER A 164 1.06 -1.81 5.54
C SER A 164 1.53 -0.42 5.11
N VAL A 165 2.45 -0.34 4.16
CA VAL A 165 2.90 0.92 3.54
C VAL A 165 2.73 0.85 2.03
N ALA A 166 2.12 1.87 1.42
CA ALA A 166 2.20 2.07 -0.02
C ALA A 166 3.57 2.67 -0.36
N ALA A 167 4.57 1.82 -0.62
CA ALA A 167 6.00 2.14 -0.58
C ALA A 167 6.53 2.80 -1.87
N TYR A 168 5.87 3.87 -2.33
CA TYR A 168 6.28 4.67 -3.50
C TYR A 168 7.30 5.76 -3.13
N PHE A 169 8.33 5.42 -2.35
CA PHE A 169 9.33 6.38 -1.92
C PHE A 169 10.18 6.87 -3.09
N GLU A 170 10.23 8.19 -3.27
CA GLU A 170 11.06 8.84 -4.28
C GLU A 170 12.54 8.74 -3.90
N LEU A 171 13.37 8.23 -4.81
CA LEU A 171 14.75 7.85 -4.48
C LEU A 171 15.77 8.86 -4.98
N THR A 172 15.59 9.38 -6.20
CA THR A 172 16.66 10.02 -6.98
C THR A 172 16.10 11.11 -7.88
N ASP A 173 16.97 11.97 -8.40
CA ASP A 173 16.67 12.94 -9.46
C ASP A 173 17.21 12.48 -10.84
N ARG A 174 17.89 11.31 -10.88
CA ARG A 174 18.50 10.77 -12.10
C ARG A 174 17.52 9.90 -12.86
N GLU A 175 17.47 10.08 -14.17
CA GLU A 175 16.69 9.22 -15.07
C GLU A 175 17.29 7.83 -15.27
N ASN A 176 18.60 7.67 -15.04
CA ASN A 176 19.27 6.38 -15.15
C ASN A 176 20.12 6.15 -13.90
N ASN A 177 19.87 5.04 -13.22
CA ASN A 177 20.52 4.68 -11.97
C ASN A 177 21.13 3.29 -12.07
N THR A 178 22.33 3.11 -11.50
CA THR A 178 22.88 1.78 -11.20
C THR A 178 22.16 1.16 -10.00
N LEU A 179 22.37 -0.14 -9.77
CA LEU A 179 21.82 -0.82 -8.59
C LEU A 179 22.33 -0.21 -7.28
N ASP A 180 23.66 -0.03 -7.15
CA ASP A 180 24.29 0.57 -5.98
C ASP A 180 23.75 1.97 -5.67
N GLN A 181 23.52 2.78 -6.70
CA GLN A 181 22.93 4.12 -6.58
C GLN A 181 21.52 4.07 -5.99
N LEU A 182 20.68 3.12 -6.43
CA LEU A 182 19.33 2.93 -5.89
C LEU A 182 19.37 2.43 -4.44
N VAL A 183 20.27 1.50 -4.12
CA VAL A 183 20.49 0.99 -2.75
C VAL A 183 20.92 2.13 -1.82
N GLN A 184 21.86 2.96 -2.25
CA GLN A 184 22.28 4.15 -1.50
C GLN A 184 21.11 5.13 -1.33
N SER A 185 20.33 5.37 -2.38
CA SER A 185 19.18 6.27 -2.35
C SER A 185 18.05 5.80 -1.41
N ILE A 186 17.88 4.49 -1.19
CA ILE A 186 16.94 3.99 -0.17
C ILE A 186 17.42 4.35 1.25
N ASN A 187 18.73 4.37 1.48
CA ASN A 187 19.31 4.74 2.79
C ASN A 187 19.46 6.25 2.96
N SER A 188 19.46 7.01 1.87
CA SER A 188 19.53 8.48 1.87
C SER A 188 19.01 9.01 0.53
N SER A 189 17.70 9.25 0.43
CA SER A 189 17.06 9.72 -0.80
C SER A 189 17.75 10.97 -1.33
N GLU A 190 18.15 10.91 -2.60
CA GLU A 190 18.77 12.02 -3.32
C GLU A 190 17.74 13.00 -3.87
N ARG A 191 16.46 12.60 -3.98
CA ARG A 191 15.37 13.42 -4.53
C ARG A 191 15.31 14.77 -3.82
N PHE A 192 15.50 15.86 -4.55
CA PHE A 192 15.56 17.23 -4.02
C PHE A 192 16.55 17.41 -2.85
N ASN A 193 17.65 16.63 -2.84
CA ASN A 193 18.64 16.63 -1.77
C ASN A 193 18.02 16.42 -0.37
N ARG A 194 16.98 15.58 -0.27
CA ARG A 194 16.25 15.32 0.99
C ARG A 194 17.09 14.61 2.03
N LYS A 195 17.97 13.69 1.61
CA LYS A 195 18.72 12.77 2.46
C LYS A 195 17.82 11.97 3.40
N GLN A 196 16.64 11.58 2.91
CA GLN A 196 15.69 10.80 3.70
C GLN A 196 16.23 9.38 3.94
N PRO A 197 16.34 8.93 5.20
CA PRO A 197 16.74 7.57 5.51
C PRO A 197 15.52 6.64 5.51
N ILE A 198 15.04 6.25 4.31
CA ILE A 198 13.77 5.51 4.14
C ILE A 198 13.79 4.19 4.90
N GLU A 199 14.86 3.41 4.77
CA GLU A 199 15.00 2.13 5.49
C GLU A 199 14.92 2.30 7.01
N SER A 200 15.66 3.27 7.55
CA SER A 200 15.71 3.48 8.99
C SER A 200 14.39 4.03 9.53
N GLN A 201 13.68 4.86 8.77
CA GLN A 201 12.35 5.35 9.15
C GLN A 201 11.29 4.23 9.17
N LEU A 202 11.37 3.28 8.24
CA LEU A 202 10.52 2.08 8.24
C LEU A 202 10.84 1.18 9.44
N GLU A 203 12.12 1.01 9.77
CA GLU A 203 12.55 0.27 10.94
C GLU A 203 12.09 0.93 12.25
N GLU A 204 12.21 2.26 12.36
CA GLU A 204 11.71 3.03 13.51
C GLU A 204 10.21 2.83 13.70
N LEU A 205 9.43 2.88 12.62
CA LEU A 205 7.99 2.64 12.66
C LEU A 205 7.66 1.22 13.16
N SER A 206 8.40 0.22 12.67
CA SER A 206 8.25 -1.17 13.12
C SER A 206 8.56 -1.32 14.61
N LYS A 207 9.72 -0.80 15.04
CA LYS A 207 10.20 -0.89 16.43
C LYS A 207 9.28 -0.17 17.39
N LYS A 208 8.79 1.03 17.03
CA LYS A 208 7.92 1.86 17.88
C LYS A 208 6.65 1.13 18.32
N TRP A 209 6.06 0.34 17.42
CA TRP A 209 4.80 -0.36 17.68
C TRP A 209 4.97 -1.86 17.91
N ASN A 210 6.20 -2.37 17.77
CA ASN A 210 6.51 -3.80 17.76
C ASN A 210 5.61 -4.56 16.75
N LYS A 211 5.49 -4.00 15.55
CA LYS A 211 4.70 -4.56 14.45
C LYS A 211 5.58 -4.72 13.22
N PRO A 212 5.49 -5.85 12.50
CA PRO A 212 6.21 -5.99 11.24
C PRO A 212 5.57 -5.10 10.15
N ILE A 213 6.37 -4.77 9.14
CA ILE A 213 5.99 -3.94 8.00
C ILE A 213 5.77 -4.81 6.78
N PHE A 214 4.66 -4.58 6.08
CA PHE A 214 4.37 -5.11 4.76
C PHE A 214 4.33 -3.95 3.76
N PHE A 215 5.00 -4.06 2.62
CA PHE A 215 4.78 -3.07 1.55
C PHE A 215 3.48 -3.43 0.84
N GLY A 216 2.37 -2.91 1.37
CA GLY A 216 1.01 -3.11 0.88
C GLY A 216 0.82 -2.67 -0.57
N GLU A 217 1.71 -1.82 -1.08
CA GLU A 217 1.96 -1.60 -2.50
C GLU A 217 3.47 -1.37 -2.71
N LEU A 218 4.05 -2.07 -3.66
CA LEU A 218 5.38 -1.80 -4.20
C LEU A 218 5.31 -1.96 -5.72
N GLY A 219 5.65 -0.88 -6.43
CA GLY A 219 5.62 -0.87 -7.88
C GLY A 219 6.48 0.25 -8.43
N PHE A 220 7.04 0.01 -9.60
CA PHE A 220 7.76 1.00 -10.40
C PHE A 220 7.21 0.91 -11.82
N PRO A 221 6.88 2.01 -12.50
CA PRO A 221 6.50 1.95 -13.90
C PRO A 221 7.62 1.37 -14.76
N ARG A 222 7.29 0.70 -15.87
CA ARG A 222 8.25 0.27 -16.91
C ARG A 222 8.76 1.44 -17.75
N LYS A 223 8.99 2.59 -17.13
CA LYS A 223 9.36 3.84 -17.78
C LYS A 223 10.69 4.34 -17.23
N ASN A 224 11.40 5.10 -18.04
CA ASN A 224 12.64 5.76 -17.65
C ASN A 224 12.39 6.73 -16.48
N GLY A 225 13.27 6.77 -15.49
CA GLY A 225 13.11 7.60 -14.29
C GLY A 225 12.02 7.10 -13.33
N CYS A 226 11.65 5.81 -13.38
CA CYS A 226 10.62 5.25 -12.49
C CYS A 226 10.96 5.32 -10.99
N SER A 227 12.22 5.59 -10.66
CA SER A 227 12.72 5.81 -9.29
C SER A 227 12.58 7.27 -8.80
N ILE A 228 12.24 8.22 -9.68
CA ILE A 228 12.06 9.65 -9.36
C ILE A 228 10.68 9.90 -8.75
N GLU A 229 9.62 9.48 -9.45
CA GLU A 229 8.23 9.52 -8.98
C GLU A 229 7.61 8.13 -9.12
N PRO A 230 7.91 7.17 -8.22
CA PRO A 230 7.45 5.80 -8.37
C PRO A 230 5.93 5.63 -8.39
N TRP A 231 5.20 6.63 -7.87
CA TRP A 231 3.74 6.71 -7.86
C TRP A 231 3.15 7.24 -9.19
N ASN A 232 3.97 7.79 -10.09
CA ASN A 232 3.53 8.37 -11.35
C ASN A 232 3.68 7.38 -12.52
N ALA A 233 2.57 6.72 -12.89
CA ALA A 233 2.53 5.73 -13.98
C ALA A 233 2.99 6.28 -15.35
N PHE A 234 2.98 7.61 -15.52
CA PHE A 234 3.22 8.29 -16.79
C PHE A 234 4.33 9.34 -16.69
N TYR A 235 5.26 9.20 -15.73
CA TYR A 235 6.40 10.10 -15.57
C TYR A 235 7.19 10.33 -16.87
N SER A 236 7.37 9.25 -17.65
CA SER A 236 8.05 9.28 -18.94
C SER A 236 7.33 8.44 -19.98
N ASN A 237 7.49 8.81 -21.25
CA ASN A 237 7.04 8.02 -22.39
C ASN A 237 8.09 7.01 -22.89
N VAL A 238 9.30 7.04 -22.34
CA VAL A 238 10.40 6.14 -22.72
C VAL A 238 10.31 4.83 -21.92
N GLU A 239 10.16 3.70 -22.60
CA GLU A 239 10.14 2.36 -21.98
C GLU A 239 11.50 2.02 -21.35
N ASN A 240 11.49 1.53 -20.12
CA ASN A 240 12.70 1.10 -19.40
C ASN A 240 12.38 0.01 -18.36
N GLU A 241 12.06 -1.21 -18.81
CA GLU A 241 11.86 -2.33 -17.89
C GLU A 241 13.14 -2.77 -17.15
N ASN A 242 14.32 -2.38 -17.64
CA ASN A 242 15.60 -2.64 -16.98
C ASN A 242 15.72 -1.83 -15.68
N GLU A 243 15.36 -0.54 -15.70
CA GLU A 243 15.34 0.27 -14.47
C GLU A 243 14.30 -0.23 -13.48
N GLN A 244 13.11 -0.63 -13.95
CA GLN A 244 12.12 -1.29 -13.09
C GLN A 244 12.72 -2.51 -12.37
N GLY A 245 13.44 -3.38 -13.10
CA GLY A 245 14.15 -4.52 -12.51
C GLY A 245 15.20 -4.12 -11.48
N ARG A 246 16.01 -3.09 -11.76
CA ARG A 246 16.99 -2.56 -10.79
C ARG A 246 16.34 -2.00 -9.54
N CYS A 247 15.19 -1.35 -9.64
CA CYS A 247 14.45 -0.86 -8.47
C CYS A 247 13.97 -2.00 -7.57
N PHE A 248 13.41 -3.07 -8.13
CA PHE A 248 13.06 -4.27 -7.36
C PHE A 248 14.28 -4.95 -6.73
N ASN A 249 15.41 -5.03 -7.45
CA ASN A 249 16.66 -5.57 -6.89
C ASN A 249 17.22 -4.70 -5.75
N ALA A 250 17.14 -3.37 -5.85
CA ALA A 250 17.58 -2.48 -4.79
C ALA A 250 16.73 -2.68 -3.52
N TYR A 251 15.41 -2.75 -3.66
CA TYR A 251 14.52 -3.07 -2.54
C TYR A 251 14.79 -4.46 -1.96
N LYS A 252 15.09 -5.46 -2.81
CA LYS A 252 15.52 -6.78 -2.34
C LYS A 252 16.76 -6.68 -1.46
N GLU A 253 17.83 -6.07 -1.96
CA GLU A 253 19.10 -5.97 -1.22
C GLU A 253 18.95 -5.30 0.15
N VAL A 254 18.11 -4.26 0.23
CA VAL A 254 17.89 -3.52 1.47
C VAL A 254 16.96 -4.27 2.43
N PHE A 255 15.86 -4.85 1.94
CA PHE A 255 14.75 -5.29 2.80
C PHE A 255 14.56 -6.81 2.90
N GLU A 256 15.15 -7.64 2.04
CA GLU A 256 14.93 -9.10 2.02
C GLU A 256 15.28 -9.77 3.36
N LYS A 257 16.38 -9.34 3.97
CA LYS A 257 16.93 -9.93 5.21
C LYS A 257 16.47 -9.21 6.48
N LYS A 258 15.60 -8.20 6.37
CA LYS A 258 15.11 -7.45 7.52
C LYS A 258 14.03 -8.29 8.22
N PRO A 259 14.22 -8.69 9.50
CA PRO A 259 13.29 -9.60 10.19
C PRO A 259 11.91 -8.97 10.41
N TRP A 260 11.83 -7.64 10.37
CA TRP A 260 10.58 -6.89 10.48
C TRP A 260 9.82 -6.76 9.15
N HIS A 261 10.39 -7.15 8.01
CA HIS A 261 9.77 -6.98 6.70
C HIS A 261 9.05 -8.28 6.25
N LEU A 262 7.73 -8.19 6.03
CA LEU A 262 6.89 -9.34 5.65
C LEU A 262 6.89 -9.67 4.16
N GLY A 263 7.42 -8.77 3.33
CA GLY A 263 7.28 -8.83 1.87
C GLY A 263 6.40 -7.70 1.34
N PHE A 264 5.87 -7.88 0.13
CA PHE A 264 5.20 -6.82 -0.60
C PHE A 264 4.10 -7.32 -1.54
N SER A 265 3.14 -6.44 -1.81
CA SER A 265 2.15 -6.60 -2.89
C SER A 265 2.57 -5.81 -4.11
N ILE A 266 2.62 -6.48 -5.26
CA ILE A 266 2.96 -5.87 -6.54
C ILE A 266 1.74 -5.09 -7.05
N PHE A 267 1.89 -3.79 -7.20
CA PHE A 267 0.92 -3.00 -7.98
C PHE A 267 1.36 -3.03 -9.46
N ALA A 268 0.55 -3.44 -10.43
CA ALA A 268 -0.69 -4.21 -10.29
C ALA A 268 -0.65 -5.49 -11.13
N ILE A 269 -1.35 -6.52 -10.67
CA ILE A 269 -1.46 -7.83 -11.33
C ILE A 269 -2.92 -8.10 -11.73
N GLY A 270 -3.14 -8.74 -12.88
CA GLY A 270 -4.47 -9.19 -13.32
C GLY A 270 -4.76 -8.88 -14.78
N GLU A 271 -4.50 -7.66 -15.22
CA GLU A 271 -4.65 -7.22 -16.60
C GLU A 271 -3.29 -6.88 -17.22
N LYS A 272 -3.10 -7.23 -18.49
CA LYS A 272 -1.84 -7.04 -19.25
C LYS A 272 -2.04 -6.07 -20.42
N GLY A 273 -2.62 -4.90 -20.15
CA GLY A 273 -2.73 -3.84 -21.13
C GLY A 273 -1.41 -3.08 -21.32
N GLU A 274 -1.23 -2.46 -22.49
CA GLU A 274 -0.08 -1.58 -22.75
C GLU A 274 -0.06 -0.37 -21.83
N ASP A 275 -1.23 0.10 -21.39
CA ASP A 275 -1.43 1.18 -20.42
C ASP A 275 -1.08 0.76 -18.97
N LYS A 276 -0.86 -0.53 -18.71
CA LYS A 276 -0.50 -1.05 -17.38
C LYS A 276 1.01 -0.94 -17.16
N ASN A 277 1.49 0.30 -17.04
CA ASN A 277 2.91 0.60 -16.88
C ASN A 277 3.53 -0.04 -15.63
N TYR A 278 2.74 -0.25 -14.59
CA TYR A 278 3.17 -0.92 -13.36
C TYR A 278 3.29 -2.43 -13.47
N TYR A 279 2.63 -3.07 -14.46
CA TYR A 279 2.72 -4.51 -14.61
C TYR A 279 4.20 -4.90 -14.82
N PRO A 280 4.79 -5.81 -14.01
CA PRO A 280 6.21 -6.09 -14.09
C PRO A 280 6.64 -6.58 -15.48
N GLY A 281 7.73 -6.01 -16.01
CA GLY A 281 8.37 -6.38 -17.27
C GLY A 281 9.08 -7.73 -17.19
N LYS A 282 9.99 -8.03 -18.11
CA LYS A 282 10.82 -9.24 -18.00
C LYS A 282 11.72 -9.17 -16.76
N TYR A 283 12.54 -8.12 -16.67
CA TYR A 283 13.53 -7.96 -15.60
C TYR A 283 12.90 -7.72 -14.22
N GLY A 284 11.77 -6.99 -14.16
CA GLY A 284 11.00 -6.85 -12.91
C GLY A 284 10.50 -8.20 -12.39
N LYS A 285 10.01 -9.08 -13.28
CA LYS A 285 9.60 -10.45 -12.87
C LYS A 285 10.76 -11.32 -12.42
N GLU A 286 11.93 -11.18 -13.04
CA GLU A 286 13.16 -11.89 -12.63
C GLU A 286 13.58 -11.46 -11.22
N ALA A 287 13.73 -10.15 -10.98
CA ALA A 287 14.04 -9.60 -9.66
C ALA A 287 13.07 -10.05 -8.56
N ILE A 288 11.76 -10.00 -8.86
CA ILE A 288 10.72 -10.45 -7.92
C ILE A 288 10.84 -11.95 -7.64
N LYS A 289 11.05 -12.80 -8.65
CA LYS A 289 11.24 -14.25 -8.44
C LYS A 289 12.49 -14.52 -7.61
N ASP A 290 13.57 -13.81 -7.89
CA ASP A 290 14.85 -13.98 -7.20
C ASP A 290 14.78 -13.56 -5.74
N TRP A 291 13.90 -12.63 -5.38
CA TRP A 291 13.60 -12.28 -3.98
C TRP A 291 12.95 -13.45 -3.22
N TYR A 292 12.24 -14.35 -3.90
CA TYR A 292 11.56 -15.48 -3.24
C TYR A 292 12.15 -16.85 -3.59
N SER A 293 13.24 -16.91 -4.36
CA SER A 293 13.93 -18.18 -4.69
C SER A 293 14.91 -18.64 -3.61
N SER A 294 15.27 -17.73 -2.69
CA SER A 294 16.18 -17.95 -1.55
C SER A 294 15.48 -18.48 -0.29
N LYS A 295 14.17 -18.76 -0.37
CA LYS A 295 13.31 -19.18 0.76
C LYS A 295 12.77 -20.60 0.59
#